data_AF-A0A022MJR6-F1
#
_entry.id   AF-A0A022MJR6-F1
#
_cell.length_a   1.000
_cell.length_b   1.000
_cell.length_c   1.000
_cell.angle_alpha   90.00
_cell.angle_beta   90.00
_cell.angle_gamma   90.00
#
_symmetry.space_group_name_H-M   'P 1'
#
loop_
_entity.id
_entity.type
_entity.pdbx_description
1 polymer ?
#
loop_
_entity_poly.entity_id
_entity_poly.type
_entity_poly.pdbx_seq_one_letter_code
_entity_poly.pdbx_strand_id
1 'polypeptide(L)' 'MADTAPQASATQGCPEAPFDLHNYRDMMDDACMYRFTVGQAQRMADSWVAYRMPTGSVS' A
#
# COMPACT_ATOMS: atom_id res chain seq x y z
N MET A 1 -5.80 6.30 -2.92
CA MET A 1 -6.11 6.20 -1.48
C MET A 1 -5.84 7.57 -0.91
N ALA A 2 -6.76 8.15 -0.13
CA ALA A 2 -6.66 9.56 0.30
C ALA A 2 -5.45 9.83 1.22
N ASP A 3 -4.92 8.78 1.85
CA ASP A 3 -3.76 8.82 2.74
C ASP A 3 -2.45 8.39 2.06
N THR A 4 -2.44 8.25 0.73
CA THR A 4 -1.23 8.22 -0.10
C THR A 4 -1.15 9.56 -0.82
N ALA A 5 -0.06 10.31 -0.64
CA ALA A 5 0.16 11.60 -1.26
C ALA A 5 0.10 11.48 -2.79
N PRO A 6 -0.40 12.50 -3.50
CA PRO A 6 -0.36 12.53 -4.96
C PRO A 6 1.08 12.45 -5.44
N GLN A 7 1.35 11.49 -6.31
CA GLN A 7 2.68 11.26 -6.90
C GLN A 7 2.53 11.17 -8.42
N ALA A 8 3.33 11.96 -9.14
CA ALA A 8 3.25 12.05 -10.60
C ALA A 8 3.96 10.89 -11.32
N SER A 9 5.04 10.38 -10.72
CA SER A 9 5.91 9.36 -11.31
C SER A 9 6.42 8.42 -10.23
N ALA A 10 6.67 7.16 -10.59
CA ALA A 10 7.29 6.21 -9.69
C ALA A 10 8.71 6.66 -9.29
N THR A 11 9.11 6.38 -8.06
CA THR A 11 10.46 6.64 -7.57
C THR A 11 11.37 5.48 -7.94
N GLN A 12 12.64 5.75 -8.24
CA GLN A 12 13.66 4.72 -8.53
C GLN A 12 14.77 4.78 -7.48
N GLY A 13 15.31 3.63 -7.11
CA GLY A 13 16.40 3.51 -6.13
C GLY A 13 15.95 3.83 -4.70
N CYS A 14 16.91 4.28 -3.89
CA CYS A 14 16.74 4.68 -2.49
C CYS A 14 17.07 6.18 -2.30
N PRO A 15 16.24 7.12 -2.77
CA PRO A 15 16.47 8.54 -2.50
C PRO A 15 16.24 8.85 -1.03
N GLU A 16 16.90 9.90 -0.53
CA GLU A 16 16.49 10.57 0.71
C GLU A 16 15.15 11.23 0.47
N ALA A 17 14.10 10.46 0.71
CA ALA A 17 12.78 10.76 0.26
C ALA A 17 11.90 11.26 1.41
N PRO A 18 10.98 12.22 1.18
CA PRO A 18 9.94 12.51 2.16
C PRO A 18 9.18 11.25 2.55
N PHE A 19 8.68 11.25 3.79
CA PHE A 19 8.17 10.08 4.51
C PHE A 19 7.27 9.16 3.69
N ASP A 20 6.48 9.67 2.73
CA ASP A 20 5.49 8.91 1.98
C ASP A 20 6.00 8.11 0.77
N LEU A 21 7.27 8.23 0.44
CA LEU A 21 7.86 7.44 -0.62
C LEU A 21 8.35 6.05 -0.15
N HIS A 22 8.30 5.77 1.15
CA HIS A 22 8.59 4.44 1.72
C HIS A 22 7.40 3.45 1.62
N ASN A 23 6.52 3.66 0.65
CA ASN A 23 5.31 2.89 0.44
C ASN A 23 5.59 1.66 -0.42
N TYR A 24 5.09 0.48 -0.02
CA TYR A 24 5.23 -0.75 -0.81
C TYR A 24 4.57 -0.71 -2.21
N ARG A 25 3.82 0.36 -2.51
CA ARG A 25 3.16 0.56 -3.81
C ARG A 25 3.98 1.45 -4.76
N ASP A 26 5.15 1.94 -4.35
CA ASP A 26 6.10 2.63 -5.23
C ASP A 26 7.09 1.64 -5.89
N MET A 27 8.04 2.13 -6.69
CA MET A 27 9.07 1.35 -7.41
C MET A 27 10.48 1.56 -6.83
N MET A 28 10.58 1.87 -5.54
CA MET A 28 11.86 1.97 -4.83
C MET A 28 12.54 0.62 -4.67
N ASP A 29 13.83 0.65 -4.34
CA ASP A 29 14.52 -0.54 -3.88
C ASP A 29 13.88 -1.06 -2.59
N ASP A 30 13.83 -2.39 -2.43
CA ASP A 30 13.18 -3.06 -1.29
C ASP A 30 13.66 -2.56 0.07
N ALA A 31 14.95 -2.21 0.19
CA ALA A 31 15.53 -1.67 1.42
C ALA A 31 14.90 -0.33 1.87
N CYS A 32 14.21 0.37 0.97
CA CYS A 32 13.59 1.66 1.22
C CYS A 32 12.06 1.62 1.32
N MET A 33 11.43 0.46 1.10
CA MET A 33 9.99 0.30 1.29
C MET A 33 9.71 -0.44 2.59
N TYR A 34 8.87 0.11 3.48
CA TYR A 34 8.59 -0.55 4.76
C TYR A 34 7.15 -0.39 5.28
N ARG A 35 6.24 0.25 4.54
CA ARG A 35 4.85 0.38 5.00
C ARG A 35 3.78 0.41 3.92
N PHE A 36 2.57 0.03 4.35
CA PHE A 36 1.32 0.44 3.73
C PHE A 36 0.70 1.60 4.52
N THR A 37 -0.20 2.34 3.91
CA THR A 37 -1.06 3.32 4.60
C THR A 37 -2.26 2.62 5.26
N VAL A 38 -2.97 3.31 6.16
CA VAL A 38 -4.16 2.77 6.83
C VAL A 38 -5.27 2.46 5.81
N GLY A 39 -5.50 3.37 4.87
CA GLY A 39 -6.46 3.19 3.78
C GLY A 39 -6.08 2.05 2.83
N GLN A 40 -4.80 1.85 2.57
CA GLN A 40 -4.32 0.68 1.81
C GLN A 40 -4.62 -0.62 2.56
N ALA A 41 -4.37 -0.69 3.87
CA ALA A 41 -4.72 -1.84 4.70
C ALA A 41 -6.23 -2.12 4.71
N GLN A 42 -7.05 -1.08 4.87
CA GLN A 42 -8.51 -1.21 4.81
C GLN A 42 -8.97 -1.77 3.47
N ARG A 43 -8.47 -1.23 2.35
CA ARG A 43 -8.81 -1.73 1.01
C ARG A 43 -8.41 -3.20 0.83
N MET A 44 -7.28 -3.63 1.40
CA MET A 44 -6.88 -5.04 1.37
C MET A 44 -7.84 -5.91 2.17
N ALA A 45 -8.27 -5.47 3.36
CA ALA A 45 -9.26 -6.17 4.17
C ALA A 45 -10.61 -6.29 3.45
N ASP A 46 -11.11 -5.20 2.87
CA ASP A 46 -12.36 -5.18 2.11
C ASP A 46 -12.30 -6.15 0.92
N SER A 47 -11.16 -6.20 0.22
CA SER A 47 -10.94 -7.14 -0.88
C SER A 47 -10.95 -8.60 -0.42
N TRP A 48 -10.49 -8.86 0.80
CA TRP A 48 -10.52 -10.20 1.37
C TRP A 48 -11.95 -10.65 1.64
N VAL A 49 -12.75 -9.80 2.29
CA VAL A 49 -14.17 -10.04 2.57
C VAL A 49 -14.95 -10.27 1.27
N ALA A 50 -14.73 -9.43 0.26
CA ALA A 50 -15.51 -9.47 -0.97
C ALA A 50 -15.18 -10.66 -1.87
N TYR A 51 -13.91 -11.08 -1.92
CA TYR A 51 -13.45 -11.97 -3.01
C TYR A 51 -12.61 -13.16 -2.57
N ARG A 52 -12.14 -13.22 -1.32
CA ARG A 52 -11.19 -14.26 -0.87
C ARG A 52 -11.65 -15.04 0.36
N MET A 53 -12.72 -14.61 1.03
CA MET A 53 -13.35 -15.42 2.06
C MET A 53 -14.09 -16.61 1.43
N PRO A 54 -13.96 -17.82 1.99
CA PRO A 54 -14.82 -18.93 1.63
C PRO A 54 -16.30 -18.56 1.81
N THR A 55 -17.16 -18.96 0.87
CA THR A 55 -18.60 -18.80 1.01
C THR A 55 -19.09 -19.50 2.29
N GLY A 56 -19.67 -18.73 3.20
CA GLY A 56 -20.17 -19.21 4.50
C GLY A 56 -19.36 -18.79 5.73
N SER A 57 -18.30 -17.99 5.56
CA SER A 57 -17.41 -17.57 6.67
C SER A 57 -17.94 -16.39 7.51
N VAL A 58 -19.16 -15.92 7.27
CA VAL A 58 -19.74 -14.80 8.05
C VAL A 58 -20.26 -15.37 9.36
N SER A 59 -19.57 -15.05 10.46
CA SER A 59 -20.09 -15.23 11.83
C SER A 59 -21.07 -14.13 12.20
#